data_AF-A0AAD1SM56-F1
#
_entry.id   AF-A0AAD1SM56-F1
#
_cell.length_a   1.000
_cell.length_b   1.000
_cell.length_c   1.000
_cell.angle_alpha   90.00
_cell.angle_beta   90.00
_cell.angle_gamma   90.00
#
_symmetry.space_group_name_H-M   'P 1'
#
loop_
_entity.id
_entity.type
_entity.pdbx_description
1 polymer ?
#
loop_
_entity_poly.entity_id
_entity_poly.type
_entity_poly.pdbx_seq_one_letter_code
_entity_poly.pdbx_strand_id
1 'polypeptide(L)'
;MAKELGVPLEDYKHIKTLVTLLDDQEKDPPLTDLKPLSWFTPNFKDIINVDLFVQITTDKIEQLNVISTPLTSNLSYAENQALKELSSDKNIIIKPSEKGGNIVILEKDMYIDMCMIHLNDTSCYQKLKGDPTKKYLEAGV
;
A
#
# COMPACT_ATOMS: atom_id res chain seq x y z
N MET A 1 0.50 -11.35 24.19
CA MET A 1 -0.58 -12.35 24.37
C MET A 1 -0.45 -13.48 23.33
N ALA A 2 0.75 -14.06 23.19
CA ALA A 2 1.06 -15.03 22.12
C ALA A 2 1.52 -16.37 22.72
N LYS A 3 0.68 -16.96 23.58
CA LYS A 3 1.04 -18.20 24.31
C LYS A 3 0.17 -19.42 23.98
N GLU A 4 -0.82 -19.30 23.12
CA GLU A 4 -1.75 -20.42 22.84
C GLU A 4 -2.07 -20.58 21.35
N LEU A 5 -1.06 -20.82 20.51
CA LEU A 5 -1.25 -21.51 19.24
C LEU A 5 -0.03 -22.40 19.04
N GLY A 6 -0.23 -23.72 19.08
CA GLY A 6 0.82 -24.75 19.08
C GLY A 6 1.56 -24.92 17.75
N VAL A 7 1.97 -23.81 17.13
CA VAL A 7 2.85 -23.79 15.97
C VAL A 7 4.29 -23.61 16.49
N PRO A 8 5.27 -24.43 16.07
CA PRO A 8 6.65 -24.31 16.53
C PRO A 8 7.18 -22.91 16.25
N LEU A 9 7.48 -22.19 17.33
CA LEU A 9 7.95 -20.80 17.33
C LEU A 9 9.37 -20.64 16.72
N GLU A 10 9.96 -21.74 16.22
CA GLU A 10 11.33 -21.84 15.71
C GLU A 10 11.46 -21.38 14.26
N ASP A 11 10.40 -21.45 13.46
CA ASP A 11 10.42 -21.03 12.05
C ASP A 11 10.25 -19.52 11.86
N TYR A 12 9.75 -18.83 12.89
CA TYR A 12 9.51 -17.39 12.90
C TYR A 12 10.62 -16.59 13.60
N LYS A 13 11.88 -17.07 13.57
CA LYS A 13 13.03 -16.34 14.17
C LYS A 13 13.11 -14.89 13.71
N HIS A 14 12.83 -14.62 12.44
CA HIS A 14 12.85 -13.28 11.87
C HIS A 14 11.66 -12.41 12.33
N ILE A 15 10.45 -12.99 12.45
CA ILE A 15 9.27 -12.26 12.95
C ILE A 15 9.40 -11.97 14.45
N LYS A 16 9.95 -12.90 15.24
CA LYS A 16 10.16 -12.70 16.67
C LYS A 16 11.18 -11.60 16.95
N THR A 17 12.25 -11.51 16.14
CA THR A 17 13.19 -10.40 16.21
C THR A 17 12.52 -9.07 15.85
N LEU A 18 11.66 -9.03 14.82
CA LEU A 18 10.92 -7.82 14.46
C LEU A 18 9.92 -7.40 15.55
N VAL A 19 9.17 -8.33 16.14
CA VAL A 19 8.26 -8.04 17.27
C VAL A 19 9.04 -7.53 18.48
N THR A 20 10.19 -8.13 18.80
CA THR A 20 11.04 -7.66 19.90
C THR A 20 11.65 -6.28 19.61
N LEU A 21 12.04 -6.00 18.37
CA LEU A 21 12.54 -4.69 17.93
C LEU A 21 11.45 -3.61 17.84
N LEU A 22 10.18 -4.01 17.68
CA LEU A 22 9.03 -3.10 17.67
C LEU A 22 8.45 -2.88 19.08
N ASP A 23 8.67 -3.82 20.01
CA ASP A 23 8.33 -3.70 21.44
C ASP A 23 9.36 -2.85 22.21
N ASP A 24 10.57 -2.66 21.67
CA ASP A 24 11.48 -1.57 22.04
C ASP A 24 10.92 -0.23 21.51
N GLN A 25 9.74 0.12 21.98
CA GLN A 25 9.27 1.50 21.98
C GLN A 25 10.17 2.26 22.96
N GLU A 26 11.34 2.72 22.49
CA GLU A 26 11.75 4.06 22.89
C GLU A 26 10.53 4.93 22.61
N LYS A 27 9.81 5.27 23.68
CA LYS A 27 8.68 6.18 23.62
C LYS A 27 9.25 7.42 22.94
N ASP A 28 8.92 7.62 21.67
CA ASP A 28 9.33 8.82 20.96
C ASP A 28 9.04 9.97 21.91
N PRO A 29 10.04 10.83 22.21
CA PRO A 29 9.79 11.97 23.07
C PRO A 29 8.54 12.65 22.53
N PRO A 30 7.61 13.09 23.40
CA PRO A 30 6.40 13.74 22.94
C PRO A 30 6.82 14.79 21.91
N LEU A 31 6.13 14.84 20.77
CA LEU A 31 6.33 15.81 19.70
C LEU A 31 6.04 17.23 20.27
N THR A 32 6.89 17.72 21.16
CA THR A 32 6.67 18.95 21.93
C THR A 32 7.02 20.17 21.11
N ASP A 33 7.82 19.99 20.05
CA ASP A 33 8.31 21.06 19.20
C ASP A 33 8.03 20.75 17.72
N LEU A 34 6.79 20.37 17.40
CA LEU A 34 6.36 20.46 15.99
C LEU A 34 6.51 21.91 15.55
N LYS A 35 7.24 22.12 14.45
CA LYS A 35 7.31 23.41 13.78
C LYS A 35 5.87 23.94 13.63
N PRO A 36 5.58 25.19 14.03
CA PRO A 36 4.25 25.75 13.90
C PRO A 36 3.76 25.55 12.47
N LEU A 37 2.49 25.14 12.35
CA LEU A 37 1.82 24.96 11.07
C LEU A 37 2.09 26.19 10.21
N SER A 38 2.61 25.97 9.01
CA SER A 38 2.75 27.04 8.03
C SER A 38 1.35 27.57 7.72
N TRP A 39 1.08 28.84 8.05
CA TRP A 39 -0.11 29.54 7.56
C TRP A 39 -0.03 29.80 6.05
N PHE A 40 1.18 29.72 5.49
CA PHE A 40 1.40 29.95 4.08
C PHE A 40 0.97 28.73 3.27
N THR A 41 -0.22 28.82 2.68
CA THR A 41 -0.59 28.09 1.48
C THR A 41 -0.49 29.09 0.33
N PRO A 42 0.39 28.88 -0.67
CA PRO A 42 0.49 29.80 -1.79
C PRO A 42 -0.90 29.98 -2.42
N ASN A 43 -1.27 31.20 -2.80
CA ASN A 43 -2.51 31.39 -3.56
C ASN A 43 -2.30 30.85 -4.98
N PHE A 44 -2.76 29.62 -5.22
CA PHE A 44 -2.57 28.91 -6.48
C PHE A 44 -3.48 29.39 -7.61
N LYS A 45 -4.46 30.27 -7.35
CA LYS A 45 -5.44 30.66 -8.37
C LYS A 45 -4.85 31.43 -9.55
N ASP A 46 -3.64 31.96 -9.41
CA ASP A 46 -3.02 32.85 -10.41
C ASP A 46 -1.56 32.47 -10.75
N ILE A 47 -1.07 31.29 -10.36
CA ILE A 47 0.31 30.88 -10.69
C ILE A 47 0.32 30.27 -12.09
N ILE A 48 0.31 31.15 -13.10
CA ILE A 48 0.36 30.82 -14.53
C ILE A 48 1.44 29.77 -14.85
N ASN A 49 2.60 29.83 -14.17
CA ASN A 49 3.69 28.90 -14.40
C ASN A 49 3.36 27.45 -14.01
N VAL A 50 2.56 27.25 -12.96
CA VAL A 50 2.14 25.91 -12.51
C VAL A 50 1.12 25.36 -13.49
N ASP A 51 0.11 26.15 -13.85
CA ASP A 51 -0.91 25.74 -14.82
C ASP A 51 -0.30 25.46 -16.20
N LEU A 52 0.61 26.33 -16.65
CA LEU A 52 1.35 26.16 -17.89
C LEU A 52 2.23 24.90 -17.84
N PHE A 53 2.91 24.65 -16.73
CA PHE A 53 3.69 23.42 -16.56
C PHE A 53 2.80 22.18 -16.62
N VAL A 54 1.68 22.17 -15.88
CA VAL A 54 0.71 21.06 -15.90
C VAL A 54 0.20 20.84 -17.31
N GLN A 55 -0.18 21.90 -18.02
CA GLN A 55 -0.68 21.83 -19.39
C GLN A 55 0.38 21.28 -20.35
N ILE A 56 1.59 21.86 -20.40
CA ILE A 56 2.68 21.38 -21.27
C ILE A 56 3.00 19.91 -20.98
N THR A 57 3.04 19.53 -19.72
CA THR A 57 3.38 18.16 -19.32
C THR A 57 2.28 17.18 -19.75
N THR A 58 1.01 17.56 -19.56
CA THR A 58 -0.14 16.76 -19.98
C THR A 58 -0.17 16.60 -21.50
N ASP A 59 -0.05 17.70 -22.24
CA ASP A 59 -0.01 17.70 -23.70
C ASP A 59 1.14 16.82 -24.22
N LYS A 60 2.30 16.86 -23.55
CA LYS A 60 3.46 16.04 -23.95
C LYS A 60 3.24 14.56 -23.67
N ILE A 61 2.63 14.21 -22.53
CA ILE A 61 2.26 12.83 -22.19
C ILE A 61 1.25 12.29 -23.20
N GLU A 62 0.24 13.08 -23.56
CA GLU A 62 -0.76 12.70 -24.57
C GLU A 62 -0.12 12.45 -25.94
N GLN A 63 0.77 13.34 -26.38
CA GLN A 63 1.54 13.15 -27.61
C GLN A 63 2.39 11.87 -27.59
N LEU A 64 3.05 11.58 -26.46
CA LEU A 64 3.84 10.35 -26.31
C LEU A 64 2.96 9.10 -26.33
N ASN A 65 1.80 9.13 -25.68
CA ASN A 65 0.86 8.01 -25.67
C ASN A 65 0.29 7.70 -27.06
N VAL A 66 0.09 8.73 -27.89
CA VAL A 66 -0.34 8.57 -29.30
C VAL A 66 0.76 7.92 -30.15
N ILE A 67 2.03 8.19 -29.86
CA ILE A 67 3.19 7.70 -30.63
C ILE A 67 3.68 6.32 -30.11
N SER A 68 3.46 6.00 -28.84
CA SER A 68 4.15 4.93 -28.10
C SER A 68 3.26 3.72 -27.78
N THR A 69 2.48 3.23 -28.75
CA THR A 69 2.18 1.79 -28.72
C THR A 69 3.35 1.10 -29.42
N PRO A 70 4.33 0.53 -28.68
CA PRO A 70 5.40 -0.18 -29.34
C PRO A 70 4.77 -1.32 -30.15
N LEU A 71 5.13 -1.40 -31.43
CA LEU A 71 4.69 -2.47 -32.35
C LEU A 71 5.00 -3.88 -31.81
N THR A 72 5.88 -3.97 -30.81
CA THR A 72 6.34 -5.20 -30.18
C THR A 72 6.33 -5.05 -28.67
N SER A 73 6.03 -6.13 -27.96
CA SER A 73 6.10 -6.16 -26.49
C SER A 73 7.56 -6.02 -26.04
N ASN A 74 7.81 -5.25 -24.98
CA ASN A 74 9.11 -5.19 -24.32
C ASN A 74 9.45 -6.47 -23.53
N LEU A 75 8.51 -7.42 -23.49
CA LEU A 75 8.67 -8.71 -22.83
C LEU A 75 8.88 -9.79 -23.88
N SER A 76 9.86 -10.65 -23.62
CA SER A 76 10.03 -11.89 -24.39
C SER A 76 8.80 -12.79 -24.26
N TYR A 77 8.71 -13.79 -25.14
CA TYR A 77 7.66 -14.81 -25.04
C TYR A 77 7.72 -15.55 -23.69
N ALA A 78 8.93 -15.90 -23.23
CA ALA A 78 9.13 -16.62 -21.98
C ALA A 78 8.67 -15.79 -20.77
N GLU A 79 8.99 -14.48 -20.72
CA GLU A 79 8.54 -13.60 -19.64
C GLU A 79 7.02 -13.41 -19.65
N ASN A 80 6.42 -13.21 -20.82
CA ASN A 80 4.96 -13.14 -20.95
C ASN A 80 4.29 -14.44 -20.49
N GLN A 81 4.88 -15.59 -20.82
CA GLN A 81 4.36 -16.89 -20.41
C GLN A 81 4.50 -17.07 -18.89
N ALA A 82 5.64 -16.71 -18.31
CA ALA A 82 5.85 -16.73 -16.86
C ALA A 82 4.86 -15.82 -16.12
N LEU A 83 4.54 -14.64 -16.65
CA LEU A 83 3.52 -13.75 -16.07
C LEU A 83 2.11 -14.34 -16.16
N LYS A 84 1.78 -15.02 -17.27
CA LYS A 84 0.51 -15.74 -17.40
C LYS A 84 0.40 -16.87 -16.39
N GLU A 85 1.47 -17.65 -16.22
CA GLU A 85 1.52 -18.74 -15.25
C GLU A 85 1.38 -18.20 -13.83
N LEU A 86 2.18 -17.19 -13.48
CA LEU A 86 2.14 -16.53 -12.17
C LEU A 86 0.76 -15.93 -11.86
N SER A 87 0.12 -15.27 -12.82
CA SER A 87 -1.23 -14.72 -12.63
C SER A 87 -2.33 -15.78 -12.56
N SER A 88 -2.09 -16.98 -13.10
CA SER A 88 -3.04 -18.10 -13.07
C SER A 88 -2.94 -18.96 -11.81
N ASP A 89 -1.84 -18.83 -11.05
CA ASP A 89 -1.62 -19.57 -9.82
C ASP A 89 -2.59 -19.09 -8.72
N LYS A 90 -3.45 -20.02 -8.27
CA LYS A 90 -4.49 -19.77 -7.25
C LYS A 90 -3.98 -19.94 -5.83
N ASN A 91 -2.75 -20.41 -5.66
CA ASN A 91 -2.13 -20.66 -4.35
C ASN A 91 -1.38 -19.44 -3.83
N ILE A 92 -1.23 -18.39 -4.65
CA ILE A 92 -0.57 -17.15 -4.27
C ILE A 92 -1.53 -15.95 -4.33
N ILE A 93 -1.22 -14.93 -3.54
CA ILE A 93 -1.90 -13.64 -3.51
C ILE A 93 -0.86 -12.57 -3.85
N ILE A 94 -1.18 -11.75 -4.85
CA ILE A 94 -0.35 -10.62 -5.29
C ILE A 94 -1.08 -9.33 -4.92
N LYS A 95 -0.44 -8.47 -4.12
CA LYS A 95 -0.99 -7.17 -3.70
C LYS A 95 0.05 -6.06 -3.85
N PRO A 96 -0.39 -4.80 -4.07
CA PRO A 96 0.50 -3.66 -3.93
C PRO A 96 1.08 -3.60 -2.52
N SER A 97 2.37 -3.28 -2.41
CA SER A 97 2.99 -2.95 -1.13
C SER A 97 2.47 -1.61 -0.62
N GLU A 98 2.27 -1.49 0.69
CA GLU A 98 1.90 -0.24 1.36
C GLU A 98 2.98 0.84 1.14
N LYS A 99 4.26 0.43 1.12
CA LYS A 99 5.40 1.28 0.78
C LYS A 99 5.66 1.23 -0.72
N GLY A 100 5.66 2.41 -1.34
CA GLY A 100 5.49 2.61 -2.79
C GLY A 100 6.39 1.80 -3.72
N GLY A 101 5.85 1.46 -4.89
CA GLY A 101 6.54 0.88 -6.03
C GLY A 101 6.73 -0.64 -6.00
N ASN A 102 6.58 -1.28 -4.83
CA ASN A 102 6.80 -2.72 -4.68
C ASN A 102 5.49 -3.52 -4.73
N ILE A 103 5.64 -4.83 -4.98
CA ILE A 103 4.55 -5.81 -4.90
C ILE A 103 4.88 -6.82 -3.80
N VAL A 104 3.84 -7.36 -3.17
CA VAL A 104 3.94 -8.43 -2.18
C VAL A 104 3.31 -9.68 -2.78
N ILE A 105 4.04 -10.80 -2.73
CA ILE A 105 3.57 -12.12 -3.12
C ILE A 105 3.54 -12.98 -1.86
N LEU A 106 2.38 -13.54 -1.54
CA LEU A 106 2.17 -14.37 -0.36
C LEU A 106 1.50 -15.68 -0.76
N GLU A 107 1.80 -16.75 -0.05
CA GLU A 107 0.95 -17.94 -0.10
C GLU A 107 -0.46 -17.57 0.40
N LYS A 108 -1.46 -18.11 -0.27
CA LYS A 108 -2.86 -17.75 -0.05
C LYS A 108 -3.34 -18.12 1.34
N ASP A 109 -2.99 -19.30 1.84
CA ASP A 109 -3.44 -19.75 3.16
C ASP A 109 -2.83 -18.87 4.25
N MET A 110 -1.53 -18.56 4.15
CA MET A 110 -0.87 -17.61 5.03
C MET A 110 -1.51 -16.21 4.99
N TYR A 111 -1.87 -15.71 3.81
CA TYR A 111 -2.57 -14.42 3.68
C TYR A 111 -3.92 -14.44 4.40
N ILE A 112 -4.70 -15.52 4.25
CA ILE A 112 -5.98 -15.69 4.93
C ILE A 112 -5.78 -15.71 6.46
N ASP A 113 -4.80 -16.46 6.95
CA ASP A 113 -4.51 -16.56 8.38
C ASP A 113 -4.13 -15.19 8.97
N MET A 114 -3.26 -14.43 8.28
CA MET A 114 -2.92 -13.07 8.68
C MET A 114 -4.15 -12.16 8.73
N CYS A 115 -5.01 -12.21 7.70
CA CYS A 115 -6.26 -11.45 7.70
C CYS A 115 -7.15 -11.82 8.89
N MET A 116 -7.29 -13.10 9.21
CA MET A 116 -8.12 -13.55 10.33
C MET A 116 -7.53 -13.15 11.68
N ILE A 117 -6.21 -13.21 11.85
CA ILE A 117 -5.53 -12.71 13.05
C ILE A 117 -5.86 -11.23 13.27
N HIS A 118 -5.73 -10.39 12.23
CA HIS A 118 -6.03 -8.97 12.33
C HIS A 118 -7.52 -8.71 12.55
N LEU A 119 -8.42 -9.36 11.82
CA LEU A 119 -9.86 -9.13 11.94
C LEU A 119 -10.44 -9.59 13.29
N ASN A 120 -9.82 -10.59 13.93
CA ASN A 120 -10.22 -11.06 15.25
C ASN A 120 -9.63 -10.22 16.39
N ASP A 121 -8.68 -9.33 16.10
CA ASP A 121 -8.12 -8.41 17.09
C ASP A 121 -9.10 -7.28 17.42
N THR A 122 -9.84 -7.47 18.51
CA THR A 122 -10.78 -6.49 19.04
C THR A 122 -10.13 -5.32 19.78
N SER A 123 -8.81 -5.36 20.01
CA SER A 123 -8.10 -4.24 20.62
C SER A 123 -7.83 -3.14 19.60
N CYS A 124 -7.61 -3.52 18.33
CA CYS A 124 -7.37 -2.60 17.23
C CYS A 124 -8.62 -2.36 16.35
N TYR A 125 -9.47 -3.36 16.13
CA TYR A 125 -10.61 -3.27 15.21
C TYR A 125 -11.96 -3.48 15.91
N GLN A 126 -13.00 -2.80 15.42
CA GLN A 126 -14.38 -2.97 15.89
C GLN A 126 -15.31 -3.33 14.74
N LYS A 127 -16.10 -4.39 14.90
CA LYS A 127 -17.11 -4.79 13.91
C LYS A 127 -18.22 -3.75 13.82
N LEU A 128 -18.43 -3.21 12.63
CA LEU A 128 -19.50 -2.26 12.36
C LEU A 128 -20.85 -2.97 12.22
N LYS A 129 -21.94 -2.28 12.61
CA LYS A 129 -23.32 -2.78 12.51
C LYS A 129 -23.88 -2.76 11.08
N GLY A 130 -23.18 -2.11 10.15
CA GLY A 130 -23.58 -1.97 8.76
C GLY A 130 -22.48 -1.31 7.93
N ASP A 131 -22.66 -1.29 6.61
CA ASP A 131 -21.74 -0.69 5.66
C ASP A 131 -21.76 0.85 5.78
N PRO A 132 -20.65 1.50 6.16
CA PRO A 132 -20.60 2.95 6.32
C PRO A 132 -20.24 3.68 5.02
N THR A 133 -19.99 2.97 3.90
CA THR A 133 -19.45 3.55 2.65
C THR A 133 -20.25 4.74 2.16
N LYS A 134 -21.59 4.67 2.23
CA LYS A 134 -22.48 5.79 1.83
C LYS A 134 -22.30 7.04 2.70
N LYS A 135 -22.09 6.87 4.00
CA LYS A 135 -21.91 7.98 4.95
C LYS A 135 -20.60 8.74 4.69
N TYR A 136 -19.56 8.05 4.24
CA TYR A 136 -18.25 8.65 3.99
C TYR A 136 -18.09 9.19 2.56
N LEU A 137 -18.87 8.70 1.59
CA LEU A 137 -18.93 9.28 0.25
C LEU A 137 -19.54 10.69 0.24
N GLU A 138 -20.52 10.96 1.12
CA GLU A 138 -21.20 12.26 1.19
C GLU A 138 -20.42 13.32 2.00
N ALA A 139 -19.43 12.91 2.80
CA ALA A 139 -18.65 13.79 3.68
C ALA A 139 -17.38 14.39 3.02
N GLY A 140 -17.16 14.12 1.73
CA GLY A 140 -16.01 14.56 0.95
C GLY A 140 -16.29 15.70 -0.05
N VAL A 141 -17.24 16.58 0.26
CA VAL A 141 -17.51 17.84 -0.47
C VAL A 141 -17.30 19.03 0.46
#